data_AF-A0A537HBX6-F1
#
_entry.id   AF-A0A537HBX6-F1
#
_cell.length_a   1.000
_cell.length_b   1.000
_cell.length_c   1.000
_cell.angle_alpha   90.00
_cell.angle_beta   90.00
_cell.angle_gamma   90.00
#
_symmetry.space_group_name_H-M   'P 1'
#
loop_
_entity.id
_entity.type
_entity.pdbx_description
1 polymer ?
#
loop_
_entity_poly.entity_id
_entity_poly.type
_entity_poly.pdbx_seq_one_letter_code
_entity_poly.pdbx_strand_id
1 'polypeptide(L)'
;MPKANRNIPEPSSMGQVGQTSGTIPPQWKPSLIVAIPLPLVIVSVVAFNIILPPPAQFSKGLAFEPPFLNAILYTVFLAFTSFMVGYISFKSYMQNGWTFLVLMGSGALAWGSTSLLSGWLTNLPSGPNVAITISNTGALVASIFHTASATWSKGPSLKKDTRIRRSILLLAYGSVLAFTTLFAAAALEGLTPLFFVPGVGQTTLRMGVLGSTAALFAVSSIMFAKRYFSSRSRSSTLYWYFLALGLTGVGLAAVFFGRAPGDPISWTGRTAMFLGGVYFLKAVHTAFKGMGSH
;
A
#
# COMPACT_ATOMS: atom_id res chain seq x y z
N MET A 1 29.22 23.15 -50.85
CA MET A 1 28.48 22.83 -49.60
C MET A 1 27.16 22.17 -49.98
N PRO A 2 26.90 20.91 -49.59
CA PRO A 2 25.67 20.22 -49.99
C PRO A 2 24.49 20.68 -49.13
N LYS A 3 23.35 20.98 -49.76
CA LYS A 3 22.09 21.30 -49.10
C LYS A 3 21.56 20.06 -48.36
N ALA A 4 21.47 20.13 -47.04
CA ALA A 4 20.87 19.09 -46.21
C ALA A 4 19.37 18.99 -46.50
N ASN A 5 18.93 17.77 -46.82
CA ASN A 5 17.57 17.40 -47.17
C ASN A 5 16.67 17.51 -45.92
N ARG A 6 15.72 18.45 -45.92
CA ARG A 6 14.96 18.90 -44.73
C ARG A 6 13.62 18.17 -44.54
N ASN A 7 13.54 16.90 -44.92
CA ASN A 7 12.30 16.11 -44.92
C ASN A 7 12.44 14.80 -44.10
N ILE A 8 12.99 14.88 -42.90
CA ILE A 8 12.82 13.81 -41.90
C ILE A 8 11.78 14.33 -40.90
N PRO A 9 10.58 13.72 -40.80
CA PRO A 9 9.64 14.06 -39.75
C PRO A 9 10.32 13.79 -38.41
N GLU A 10 10.42 14.82 -37.57
CA GLU A 10 10.82 14.63 -36.17
C GLU A 10 9.88 13.59 -35.54
N PRO A 11 10.39 12.59 -34.79
CA PRO A 11 9.53 11.68 -34.06
C PRO A 11 8.69 12.52 -33.10
N SER A 12 7.37 12.53 -33.33
CA SER A 12 6.40 13.22 -32.50
C SER A 12 6.68 12.93 -31.03
N SER A 13 6.81 13.98 -30.22
CA SER A 13 6.94 13.90 -28.77
C SER A 13 5.75 13.14 -28.20
N MET A 14 5.91 11.83 -28.04
CA MET A 14 4.90 10.94 -27.48
C MET A 14 4.50 11.42 -26.09
N GLY A 15 3.20 11.37 -25.83
CA GLY A 15 2.53 11.92 -24.65
C GLY A 15 3.29 11.69 -23.36
N GLN A 16 3.78 12.79 -22.79
CA GLN A 16 4.18 12.84 -21.39
C GLN A 16 2.95 12.55 -20.53
N VAL A 17 3.11 11.76 -19.47
CA VAL A 17 2.14 11.74 -18.36
C VAL A 17 2.06 13.17 -17.80
N GLY A 18 1.06 13.94 -18.26
CA GLY A 18 0.90 15.36 -17.96
C GLY A 18 0.67 16.30 -19.16
N GLN A 19 0.72 15.82 -20.41
CA GLN A 19 0.30 16.60 -21.58
C GLN A 19 -0.65 15.80 -22.47
N THR A 20 -1.92 16.18 -22.45
CA THR A 20 -2.93 15.74 -23.43
C THR A 20 -2.94 16.71 -24.60
N SER A 21 -2.40 16.31 -25.75
CA SER A 21 -2.71 16.94 -27.03
C SER A 21 -4.08 16.43 -27.50
N GLY A 22 -4.99 17.37 -27.82
CA GLY A 22 -6.25 17.10 -28.51
C GLY A 22 -7.41 16.68 -27.61
N THR A 23 -8.37 17.59 -27.44
CA THR A 23 -9.61 17.48 -26.63
C THR A 23 -9.39 17.42 -25.12
N ILE A 24 -9.81 18.48 -24.41
CA ILE A 24 -9.81 18.53 -22.95
C ILE A 24 -10.83 17.47 -22.48
N PRO A 25 -10.42 16.35 -21.86
CA PRO A 25 -11.38 15.41 -21.32
C PRO A 25 -12.23 16.14 -20.27
N PRO A 26 -13.53 15.80 -20.11
CA PRO A 26 -14.40 16.47 -19.15
C PRO A 26 -13.70 16.51 -17.79
N GLN A 27 -13.64 17.69 -17.18
CA GLN A 27 -12.94 17.92 -15.92
C GLN A 27 -13.43 16.90 -14.90
N TRP A 28 -12.61 15.88 -14.65
CA TRP A 28 -12.91 14.89 -13.63
C TRP A 28 -12.97 15.60 -12.28
N LYS A 29 -14.16 15.68 -11.68
CA LYS A 29 -14.38 16.28 -10.37
C LYS A 29 -14.31 15.16 -9.32
N PRO A 30 -13.31 15.15 -8.43
CA PRO A 30 -13.26 14.19 -7.33
C PRO A 30 -14.47 14.42 -6.41
N SER A 31 -15.22 13.36 -6.11
CA SER A 31 -16.29 13.43 -5.11
C SER A 31 -15.68 13.31 -3.71
N LEU A 32 -15.85 14.34 -2.88
CA LEU A 32 -15.40 14.34 -1.48
C LEU A 32 -16.08 13.24 -0.64
N ILE A 33 -17.22 12.72 -1.09
CA ILE A 33 -17.95 11.62 -0.43
C ILE A 33 -17.06 10.39 -0.29
N VAL A 34 -16.17 10.16 -1.26
CA VAL A 34 -15.23 9.03 -1.26
C VAL A 34 -14.17 9.15 -0.16
N ALA A 35 -13.94 10.35 0.39
CA ALA A 35 -13.03 10.55 1.52
C ALA A 35 -13.70 10.37 2.89
N ILE A 36 -15.05 10.32 2.98
CA ILE A 36 -15.81 10.14 4.24
C ILE A 36 -15.38 8.92 5.07
N PRO A 37 -14.98 7.77 4.48
CA PRO A 37 -14.53 6.63 5.27
C PRO A 37 -13.33 6.94 6.19
N LEU A 38 -12.45 7.89 5.84
CA LEU A 38 -11.32 8.28 6.70
C LEU A 38 -11.78 8.82 8.07
N PRO A 39 -12.54 9.93 8.16
CA PRO A 39 -13.03 10.42 9.45
C PRO A 39 -13.98 9.44 10.12
N LEU A 40 -14.78 8.67 9.38
CA LEU A 40 -15.69 7.69 9.96
C LEU A 40 -14.94 6.58 10.71
N VAL A 41 -13.85 6.06 10.13
CA VAL A 41 -13.00 5.06 10.79
C VAL A 41 -12.37 5.65 12.05
N ILE A 42 -11.84 6.89 11.99
CA ILE A 42 -11.25 7.56 13.15
C ILE A 42 -12.28 7.69 14.28
N VAL A 43 -13.48 8.22 13.98
CA VAL A 43 -14.56 8.37 14.96
C VAL A 43 -14.99 7.03 15.54
N SER A 44 -15.08 5.99 14.71
CA SER A 44 -15.45 4.64 15.14
C SER A 44 -14.41 4.06 16.11
N VAL A 45 -13.11 4.23 15.81
CA VAL A 45 -12.02 3.81 16.70
C VAL A 45 -12.08 4.54 18.03
N VAL A 46 -12.31 5.87 18.02
CA VAL A 46 -12.45 6.66 19.25
C VAL A 46 -13.65 6.18 20.07
N ALA A 47 -14.81 6.00 19.44
CA ALA A 47 -16.01 5.52 20.11
C ALA A 47 -15.80 4.14 20.74
N PHE A 48 -15.27 3.17 19.98
CA PHE A 48 -14.96 1.84 20.53
C PHE A 48 -13.87 1.88 21.59
N ASN A 49 -12.88 2.78 21.48
CA ASN A 49 -11.85 2.93 22.50
C ASN A 49 -12.41 3.42 23.84
N ILE A 50 -13.50 4.19 23.83
CA ILE A 50 -14.20 4.67 25.02
C ILE A 50 -15.16 3.60 25.58
N ILE A 51 -15.87 2.89 24.71
CA ILE A 51 -16.96 1.99 25.11
C ILE A 51 -16.44 0.59 25.50
N LEU A 52 -15.41 0.08 24.83
CA LEU A 52 -14.92 -1.27 25.08
C LEU A 52 -14.13 -1.36 26.39
N PRO A 53 -14.30 -2.45 27.16
CA PRO A 53 -13.57 -2.64 28.40
C PRO A 53 -12.05 -2.70 28.16
N PRO A 54 -11.23 -2.36 29.16
CA PRO A 54 -9.78 -2.49 29.09
C PRO A 54 -9.36 -3.94 28.76
N PRO A 55 -8.16 -4.14 28.19
CA PRO A 55 -7.67 -5.48 27.82
C PRO A 55 -7.78 -6.53 28.92
N ALA A 56 -7.52 -6.15 30.19
CA ALA A 56 -7.58 -7.06 31.34
C ALA A 56 -9.00 -7.58 31.65
N GLN A 57 -10.05 -6.89 31.16
CA GLN A 57 -11.45 -7.23 31.38
C GLN A 57 -12.15 -7.60 30.06
N PHE A 58 -11.40 -7.75 28.96
CA PHE A 58 -11.98 -7.98 27.64
C PHE A 58 -12.45 -9.43 27.48
N SER A 59 -13.76 -9.61 27.29
CA SER A 59 -14.36 -10.93 27.08
C SER A 59 -13.98 -11.52 25.72
N LYS A 60 -13.60 -12.80 25.70
CA LYS A 60 -13.32 -13.54 24.45
C LYS A 60 -14.54 -13.57 23.50
N GLY A 61 -15.76 -13.47 24.03
CA GLY A 61 -16.98 -13.43 23.22
C GLY A 61 -17.15 -12.16 22.37
N LEU A 62 -16.37 -11.11 22.66
CA LEU A 62 -16.34 -9.88 21.87
C LEU A 62 -15.29 -9.92 20.75
N ALA A 63 -14.49 -10.98 20.67
CA ALA A 63 -13.56 -11.21 19.57
C ALA A 63 -14.18 -12.16 18.54
N PHE A 64 -14.17 -11.73 17.28
CA PHE A 64 -14.64 -12.53 16.15
C PHE A 64 -13.46 -12.82 15.22
N GLU A 65 -12.93 -14.04 15.23
CA GLU A 65 -11.83 -14.44 14.35
C GLU A 65 -12.16 -15.75 13.61
N PRO A 66 -12.94 -15.70 12.51
CA PRO A 66 -13.23 -16.90 11.75
C PRO A 66 -11.98 -17.40 11.01
N PRO A 67 -11.69 -18.71 11.00
CA PRO A 67 -10.42 -19.25 10.50
C PRO A 67 -10.07 -18.83 9.07
N PHE A 68 -11.02 -18.90 8.13
CA PHE A 68 -10.73 -18.62 6.72
C PHE A 68 -11.14 -17.22 6.27
N LEU A 69 -12.00 -16.53 7.01
CA LEU A 69 -12.52 -15.23 6.59
C LEU A 69 -11.39 -14.21 6.43
N ASN A 70 -10.50 -14.10 7.42
CA ASN A 70 -9.37 -13.16 7.33
C ASN A 70 -8.41 -13.54 6.20
N ALA A 71 -8.10 -14.83 6.04
CA ALA A 71 -7.22 -15.29 4.97
C ALA A 71 -7.75 -14.88 3.59
N ILE A 72 -9.05 -15.07 3.36
CA ILE A 72 -9.71 -14.69 2.11
C ILE A 72 -9.71 -13.17 1.93
N LEU A 73 -10.12 -12.40 2.95
CA LEU A 73 -10.18 -10.94 2.87
C LEU A 73 -8.80 -10.32 2.65
N TYR A 74 -7.75 -10.81 3.33
CA TYR A 74 -6.37 -10.36 3.14
C TYR A 74 -5.87 -10.71 1.74
N THR A 75 -6.20 -11.90 1.24
CA THR A 75 -5.82 -12.32 -0.12
C THR A 75 -6.49 -11.42 -1.18
N VAL A 76 -7.80 -11.18 -1.07
CA VAL A 76 -8.58 -10.45 -2.08
C VAL A 76 -8.32 -8.95 -2.01
N PHE A 77 -8.39 -8.35 -0.82
CA PHE A 77 -8.38 -6.89 -0.71
C PHE A 77 -6.98 -6.31 -0.46
N LEU A 78 -6.05 -7.06 0.11
CA LEU A 78 -4.70 -6.55 0.37
C LEU A 78 -3.68 -7.13 -0.61
N ALA A 79 -3.56 -8.45 -0.70
CA ALA A 79 -2.55 -9.08 -1.53
C ALA A 79 -2.79 -8.85 -3.02
N PHE A 80 -3.96 -9.23 -3.54
CA PHE A 80 -4.29 -9.10 -4.96
C PHE A 80 -4.21 -7.64 -5.43
N THR A 81 -4.81 -6.71 -4.70
CA THR A 81 -4.83 -5.28 -5.07
C THR A 81 -3.42 -4.69 -5.07
N SER A 82 -2.58 -5.09 -4.12
CA SER A 82 -1.20 -4.63 -4.01
C SER A 82 -0.29 -5.25 -5.08
N PHE A 83 -0.53 -6.50 -5.47
CA PHE A 83 0.12 -7.10 -6.64
C PHE A 83 -0.27 -6.41 -7.94
N MET A 84 -1.53 -5.96 -8.07
CA MET A 84 -1.95 -5.14 -9.22
C MET A 84 -1.26 -3.78 -9.25
N VAL A 85 -1.12 -3.11 -8.09
CA VAL A 85 -0.33 -1.86 -7.98
C VAL A 85 1.14 -2.12 -8.34
N GLY A 86 1.74 -3.20 -7.85
CA GLY A 86 3.10 -3.60 -8.19
C GLY A 86 3.26 -3.86 -9.68
N TYR A 87 2.33 -4.60 -10.30
CA TYR A 87 2.34 -4.89 -11.73
C TYR A 87 2.24 -3.63 -12.60
N ILE A 88 1.33 -2.70 -12.27
CA ILE A 88 1.24 -1.43 -13.01
C ILE A 88 2.52 -0.62 -12.82
N SER A 89 3.03 -0.54 -11.59
CA SER A 89 4.26 0.20 -11.30
C SER A 89 5.44 -0.34 -12.12
N PHE A 90 5.55 -1.67 -12.22
CA PHE A 90 6.49 -2.36 -13.09
C PHE A 90 6.32 -1.96 -14.55
N LYS A 91 5.11 -2.07 -15.11
CA LYS A 91 4.83 -1.76 -16.53
C LYS A 91 5.13 -0.29 -16.84
N SER A 92 4.67 0.62 -16.00
CA SER A 92 4.87 2.06 -16.16
C SER A 92 6.34 2.47 -15.97
N TYR A 93 7.11 1.78 -15.11
CA TYR A 93 8.55 2.02 -15.01
C TYR A 93 9.30 1.55 -16.27
N MET A 94 8.95 0.38 -16.79
CA MET A 94 9.58 -0.12 -18.02
C MET A 94 9.39 0.84 -19.19
N GLN A 95 8.18 1.42 -19.31
CA GLN A 95 7.86 2.42 -20.33
C GLN A 95 8.58 3.76 -20.07
N ASN A 96 8.35 4.35 -18.90
CA ASN A 96 8.63 5.77 -18.68
C ASN A 96 9.89 6.02 -17.84
N GLY A 97 10.50 4.98 -17.27
CA GLY A 97 11.74 5.05 -16.50
C GLY A 97 11.64 5.76 -15.15
N TRP A 98 10.46 6.20 -14.70
CA TRP A 98 10.32 6.99 -13.47
C TRP A 98 10.64 6.17 -12.23
N THR A 99 11.79 6.47 -11.60
CA THR A 99 12.35 5.67 -10.50
C THR A 99 11.43 5.55 -9.28
N PHE A 100 10.57 6.54 -9.01
CA PHE A 100 9.59 6.45 -7.93
C PHE A 100 8.65 5.25 -8.08
N LEU A 101 8.35 4.82 -9.31
CA LEU A 101 7.49 3.66 -9.57
C LEU A 101 8.13 2.35 -9.10
N VAL A 102 9.46 2.24 -9.13
CA VAL A 102 10.14 1.05 -8.58
C VAL A 102 9.87 0.95 -7.08
N LEU A 103 10.06 2.05 -6.34
CA LEU A 103 9.81 2.12 -4.90
C LEU A 103 8.32 1.92 -4.59
N MET A 104 7.43 2.55 -5.34
CA MET A 104 5.98 2.41 -5.19
C MET A 104 5.56 0.93 -5.31
N GLY A 105 6.05 0.25 -6.35
CA GLY A 105 5.75 -1.15 -6.58
C GLY A 105 6.42 -2.09 -5.59
N SER A 106 7.64 -1.78 -5.13
CA SER A 106 8.30 -2.52 -4.03
C SER A 106 7.51 -2.43 -2.74
N GLY A 107 6.96 -1.27 -2.40
CA GLY A 107 6.10 -1.10 -1.23
C GLY A 107 4.81 -1.92 -1.33
N ALA A 108 4.17 -1.88 -2.50
CA ALA A 108 2.98 -2.69 -2.76
C ALA A 108 3.28 -4.20 -2.72
N LEU A 109 4.41 -4.63 -3.27
CA LEU A 109 4.84 -6.03 -3.25
C LEU A 109 5.13 -6.52 -1.82
N ALA A 110 5.78 -5.68 -0.99
CA ALA A 110 6.01 -5.97 0.42
C ALA A 110 4.68 -6.16 1.14
N TRP A 111 3.77 -5.17 1.04
CA TRP A 111 2.46 -5.23 1.70
C TRP A 111 1.63 -6.43 1.24
N GLY A 112 1.58 -6.70 -0.06
CA GLY A 112 0.78 -7.77 -0.62
C GLY A 112 1.30 -9.16 -0.25
N SER A 113 2.62 -9.38 -0.34
CA SER A 113 3.23 -10.66 0.01
C SER A 113 3.11 -10.99 1.50
N THR A 114 3.34 -10.01 2.38
CA THR A 114 3.21 -10.22 3.83
C THR A 114 1.76 -10.36 4.27
N SER A 115 0.82 -9.66 3.62
CA SER A 115 -0.62 -9.82 3.88
C SER A 115 -1.11 -11.21 3.48
N LEU A 116 -0.65 -11.72 2.33
CA LEU A 116 -0.97 -13.08 1.89
C LEU A 116 -0.50 -14.10 2.93
N LEU A 117 0.79 -14.07 3.29
CA LEU A 117 1.34 -14.99 4.28
C LEU A 117 0.65 -14.87 5.64
N SER A 118 0.48 -13.65 6.15
CA SER A 118 -0.18 -13.41 7.43
C SER A 118 -1.59 -13.97 7.48
N GLY A 119 -2.40 -13.72 6.44
CA GLY A 119 -3.77 -14.21 6.36
C GLY A 119 -3.87 -15.73 6.55
N TRP A 120 -2.98 -16.48 5.89
CA TRP A 120 -2.97 -17.95 5.95
C TRP A 120 -2.28 -18.52 7.21
N LEU A 121 -1.34 -17.78 7.80
CA LEU A 121 -0.60 -18.22 8.99
C LEU A 121 -1.26 -17.82 10.32
N THR A 122 -2.36 -17.04 10.29
CA THR A 122 -2.99 -16.50 11.52
C THR A 122 -3.56 -17.59 12.43
N ASN A 123 -4.01 -18.71 11.86
CA ASN A 123 -4.67 -19.79 12.60
C ASN A 123 -3.78 -21.00 12.84
N LEU A 124 -2.45 -20.82 12.81
CA LEU A 124 -1.53 -21.88 13.18
C LEU A 124 -1.74 -22.30 14.65
N PRO A 125 -1.47 -23.57 15.01
CA PRO A 125 -1.54 -24.03 16.40
C PRO A 125 -0.66 -23.25 17.38
N SER A 126 0.44 -22.66 16.89
CA SER A 126 1.34 -21.78 17.65
C SER A 126 0.74 -20.40 17.98
N GLY A 127 -0.48 -20.13 17.52
CA GLY A 127 -1.19 -18.88 17.73
C GLY A 127 -0.88 -17.79 16.69
N PRO A 128 -1.50 -16.60 16.83
CA PRO A 128 -1.49 -15.59 15.77
C PRO A 128 -0.19 -14.77 15.70
N ASN A 129 0.76 -14.97 16.62
CA ASN A 129 1.95 -14.12 16.72
C ASN A 129 2.77 -14.11 15.43
N VAL A 130 3.02 -15.28 14.82
CA VAL A 130 3.79 -15.38 13.56
C VAL A 130 3.17 -14.50 12.48
N ALA A 131 1.86 -14.63 12.26
CA ALA A 131 1.12 -13.85 11.28
C ALA A 131 1.14 -12.34 11.59
N ILE A 132 0.99 -11.97 12.86
CA ILE A 132 1.04 -10.57 13.30
C ILE A 132 2.44 -9.97 13.05
N THR A 133 3.50 -10.70 13.39
CA THR A 133 4.89 -10.27 13.19
C THR A 133 5.19 -10.05 11.71
N ILE A 134 4.80 -11.00 10.84
CA ILE A 134 4.98 -10.91 9.39
C ILE A 134 4.21 -9.71 8.83
N SER A 135 2.93 -9.56 9.18
CA SER A 135 2.09 -8.47 8.67
C SER A 135 2.61 -7.10 9.09
N ASN A 136 2.91 -6.90 10.37
CA ASN A 136 3.28 -5.58 10.89
C ASN A 136 4.68 -5.16 10.40
N THR A 137 5.61 -6.09 10.30
CA THR A 137 6.95 -5.81 9.74
C THR A 137 6.85 -5.54 8.24
N GLY A 138 6.06 -6.32 7.52
CA GLY A 138 5.77 -6.08 6.11
C GLY A 138 5.12 -4.73 5.85
N ALA A 139 4.18 -4.33 6.69
CA ALA A 139 3.55 -3.01 6.67
C ALA A 139 4.56 -1.88 6.88
N LEU A 140 5.48 -2.04 7.84
CA LEU A 140 6.55 -1.07 8.08
C LEU A 140 7.43 -0.92 6.84
N VAL A 141 7.92 -2.03 6.27
CA VAL A 141 8.72 -2.02 5.05
C VAL A 141 7.97 -1.37 3.88
N ALA A 142 6.69 -1.71 3.69
CA ALA A 142 5.84 -1.10 2.68
C ALA A 142 5.71 0.42 2.88
N SER A 143 5.48 0.87 4.11
CA SER A 143 5.34 2.29 4.43
C SER A 143 6.63 3.08 4.17
N ILE A 144 7.81 2.48 4.42
CA ILE A 144 9.12 3.06 4.10
C ILE A 144 9.24 3.23 2.59
N PHE A 145 8.94 2.18 1.80
CA PHE A 145 8.98 2.26 0.34
C PHE A 145 8.00 3.28 -0.24
N HIS A 146 6.78 3.35 0.29
CA HIS A 146 5.78 4.33 -0.15
C HIS A 146 6.16 5.76 0.23
N THR A 147 6.77 5.97 1.40
CA THR A 147 7.28 7.29 1.81
C THR A 147 8.47 7.69 0.93
N ALA A 148 9.43 6.79 0.72
CA ALA A 148 10.56 7.01 -0.17
C ALA A 148 10.09 7.27 -1.61
N SER A 149 9.09 6.55 -2.09
CA SER A 149 8.47 6.80 -3.40
C SER A 149 7.84 8.19 -3.48
N ALA A 150 7.26 8.70 -2.39
CA ALA A 150 6.62 10.00 -2.39
C ALA A 150 7.63 11.15 -2.37
N THR A 151 8.78 10.98 -1.71
CA THR A 151 9.88 11.96 -1.67
C THR A 151 10.73 11.94 -2.95
N TRP A 152 10.89 10.76 -3.55
CA TRP A 152 11.80 10.56 -4.68
C TRP A 152 11.22 11.11 -5.98
N SER A 153 11.55 12.36 -6.29
CA SER A 153 11.10 13.05 -7.51
C SER A 153 12.17 13.13 -8.60
N LYS A 154 13.26 12.35 -8.50
CA LYS A 154 14.23 12.27 -9.60
C LYS A 154 13.50 11.78 -10.85
N GLY A 155 13.70 12.51 -11.95
CA GLY A 155 13.03 12.28 -13.22
C GLY A 155 13.23 10.86 -13.79
N PRO A 156 12.82 10.63 -15.05
CA PRO A 156 13.06 9.36 -15.72
C PRO A 156 14.52 8.92 -15.54
N SER A 157 14.72 7.64 -15.28
CA SER A 157 16.04 7.03 -15.23
C SER A 157 16.83 7.48 -16.46
N LEU A 158 18.00 8.07 -16.24
CA LEU A 158 18.94 8.45 -17.30
C LEU A 158 19.32 7.24 -18.18
N LYS A 159 19.12 6.02 -17.64
CA LYS A 159 19.30 4.78 -18.36
C LYS A 159 18.12 4.53 -19.30
N LYS A 160 18.34 4.80 -20.59
CA LYS A 160 17.40 4.49 -21.69
C LYS A 160 17.29 3.00 -21.99
N ASP A 161 18.31 2.21 -21.63
CA ASP A 161 18.35 0.77 -21.90
C ASP A 161 17.32 -0.03 -21.06
N THR A 162 16.38 -0.65 -21.77
CA THR A 162 15.34 -1.56 -21.26
C THR A 162 15.92 -2.72 -20.44
N ARG A 163 17.09 -3.25 -20.80
CA ARG A 163 17.76 -4.35 -20.08
C ARG A 163 18.14 -3.90 -18.67
N ILE A 164 18.71 -2.71 -18.53
CA ILE A 164 19.11 -2.19 -17.22
C ILE A 164 17.89 -1.87 -16.36
N ARG A 165 16.82 -1.31 -16.94
CA ARG A 165 15.54 -1.07 -16.24
C ARG A 165 14.97 -2.39 -15.70
N ARG A 166 14.99 -3.45 -16.52
CA ARG A 166 14.56 -4.79 -16.10
C ARG A 166 15.42 -5.32 -14.95
N SER A 167 16.74 -5.19 -15.02
CA SER A 167 17.63 -5.64 -13.94
C SER A 167 17.38 -4.89 -12.63
N ILE A 168 17.13 -3.58 -12.67
CA ILE A 168 16.78 -2.79 -11.48
C ILE A 168 15.48 -3.31 -10.85
N LEU A 169 14.45 -3.57 -11.67
CA LEU A 169 13.18 -4.11 -11.19
C LEU A 169 13.34 -5.52 -10.60
N LEU A 170 14.05 -6.41 -11.29
CA LEU A 170 14.28 -7.77 -10.81
C LEU A 170 15.03 -7.76 -9.49
N LEU A 171 16.04 -6.88 -9.34
CA LEU A 171 16.75 -6.73 -8.09
C LEU A 171 15.84 -6.16 -6.99
N ALA A 172 15.11 -5.08 -7.28
CA ALA A 172 14.25 -4.43 -6.28
C ALA A 172 13.11 -5.35 -5.81
N TYR A 173 12.40 -6.00 -6.74
CA TYR A 173 11.27 -6.88 -6.41
C TYR A 173 11.76 -8.21 -5.87
N GLY A 174 12.83 -8.75 -6.43
CA GLY A 174 13.50 -9.96 -5.94
C GLY A 174 13.96 -9.80 -4.50
N SER A 175 14.60 -8.67 -4.16
CA SER A 175 15.01 -8.39 -2.78
C SER A 175 13.83 -8.28 -1.81
N VAL A 176 12.71 -7.69 -2.23
CA VAL A 176 11.50 -7.62 -1.39
C VAL A 176 10.94 -9.01 -1.14
N LEU A 177 10.82 -9.85 -2.18
CA LEU A 177 10.31 -11.22 -2.03
C LEU A 177 11.27 -12.11 -1.23
N ALA A 178 12.57 -11.97 -1.44
CA ALA A 178 13.59 -12.67 -0.67
C ALA A 178 13.52 -12.26 0.80
N PHE A 179 13.45 -10.96 1.10
CA PHE A 179 13.27 -10.45 2.46
C PHE A 179 11.99 -11.02 3.09
N THR A 180 10.83 -10.92 2.42
CA THR A 180 9.56 -11.45 2.94
C THR A 180 9.66 -12.94 3.24
N THR A 181 10.26 -13.73 2.34
CA THR A 181 10.39 -15.18 2.50
C THR A 181 11.31 -15.54 3.66
N LEU A 182 12.50 -14.96 3.71
CA LEU A 182 13.48 -15.21 4.77
C LEU A 182 12.95 -14.75 6.14
N PHE A 183 12.29 -13.59 6.18
CA PHE A 183 11.70 -13.08 7.42
C PHE A 183 10.52 -13.94 7.90
N ALA A 184 9.68 -14.42 6.99
CA ALA A 184 8.60 -15.34 7.33
C ALA A 184 9.14 -16.69 7.86
N ALA A 185 10.19 -17.23 7.24
CA ALA A 185 10.87 -18.43 7.73
C ALA A 185 11.44 -18.19 9.14
N ALA A 186 12.15 -17.08 9.36
CA ALA A 186 12.67 -16.73 10.68
C ALA A 186 11.56 -16.57 11.74
N ALA A 187 10.39 -16.03 11.36
CA ALA A 187 9.25 -15.90 12.26
C ALA A 187 8.63 -17.26 12.61
N LEU A 188 8.57 -18.19 11.65
CA LEU A 188 8.10 -19.57 11.86
C LEU A 188 9.03 -20.36 12.78
N GLU A 189 10.34 -20.16 12.65
CA GLU A 189 11.37 -20.75 13.51
C GLU A 189 11.50 -20.07 14.88
N GLY A 190 10.67 -19.07 15.18
CA GLY A 190 10.68 -18.35 16.46
C GLY A 190 11.91 -17.45 16.67
N LEU A 191 12.65 -17.12 15.61
CA LEU A 191 13.85 -16.27 15.66
C LEU A 191 13.51 -14.77 15.73
N THR A 192 12.25 -14.40 15.54
CA THR A 192 11.79 -13.01 15.63
C THR A 192 11.26 -12.68 17.02
N PRO A 193 11.46 -11.45 17.52
CA PRO A 193 10.83 -10.99 18.75
C PRO A 193 9.30 -11.14 18.72
N LEU A 194 8.70 -11.38 19.89
CA LEU A 194 7.25 -11.51 20.01
C LEU A 194 6.56 -10.17 19.83
N PHE A 195 5.55 -10.14 18.96
CA PHE A 195 4.69 -8.98 18.74
C PHE A 195 3.38 -9.09 19.53
N PHE A 196 2.99 -10.31 19.88
CA PHE A 196 1.78 -10.60 20.62
C PHE A 196 1.98 -11.82 21.52
N VAL A 197 1.55 -11.71 22.76
CA VAL A 197 1.60 -12.81 23.74
C VAL A 197 0.17 -13.16 24.13
N PRO A 198 -0.32 -14.39 23.86
CA PRO A 198 -1.66 -14.82 24.26
C PRO A 198 -1.90 -14.62 25.76
N GLY A 199 -3.04 -14.04 26.13
CA GLY A 199 -3.40 -13.75 27.52
C GLY A 199 -2.75 -12.50 28.12
N VAL A 200 -1.69 -11.95 27.52
CA VAL A 200 -1.04 -10.70 27.96
C VAL A 200 -1.38 -9.53 27.03
N GLY A 201 -1.38 -9.75 25.71
CA GLY A 201 -1.75 -8.74 24.71
C GLY A 201 -0.60 -8.32 23.80
N GLN A 202 -0.65 -7.06 23.31
CA GLN A 202 0.34 -6.49 22.39
C GLN A 202 1.66 -6.17 23.12
N THR A 203 2.81 -6.38 22.47
CA THR A 203 4.12 -6.00 23.03
C THR A 203 4.49 -4.55 22.70
N THR A 204 5.35 -3.93 23.51
CA THR A 204 5.85 -2.56 23.27
C THR A 204 6.53 -2.41 21.91
N LEU A 205 7.28 -3.44 21.49
CA LEU A 205 7.91 -3.47 20.17
C LEU A 205 6.87 -3.39 19.06
N ARG A 206 5.81 -4.20 19.13
CA ARG A 206 4.70 -4.16 18.17
C ARG A 206 4.06 -2.77 18.11
N MET A 207 3.87 -2.12 19.26
CA MET A 207 3.28 -0.78 19.33
C MET A 207 4.17 0.24 18.62
N GLY A 208 5.49 0.19 18.85
CA GLY A 208 6.45 1.03 18.11
C GLY A 208 6.37 0.81 16.61
N VAL A 209 6.37 -0.45 16.16
CA VAL A 209 6.27 -0.81 14.74
C VAL A 209 4.96 -0.32 14.13
N LEU A 210 3.81 -0.58 14.76
CA LEU A 210 2.51 -0.14 14.26
C LEU A 210 2.39 1.38 14.22
N GLY A 211 2.83 2.07 15.28
CA GLY A 211 2.80 3.53 15.36
C GLY A 211 3.64 4.18 14.26
N SER A 212 4.89 3.72 14.08
CA SER A 212 5.76 4.19 12.99
C SER A 212 5.16 3.90 11.62
N THR A 213 4.59 2.71 11.44
CA THR A 213 3.96 2.31 10.16
C THR A 213 2.77 3.21 9.83
N ALA A 214 1.86 3.44 10.78
CA ALA A 214 0.70 4.30 10.59
C ALA A 214 1.13 5.74 10.27
N ALA A 215 2.13 6.27 10.98
CA ALA A 215 2.69 7.59 10.71
C ALA A 215 3.31 7.69 9.31
N LEU A 216 4.10 6.71 8.89
CA LEU A 216 4.72 6.70 7.56
C LEU A 216 3.68 6.58 6.44
N PHE A 217 2.64 5.76 6.59
CA PHE A 217 1.53 5.73 5.63
C PHE A 217 0.77 7.06 5.58
N ALA A 218 0.53 7.70 6.72
CA ALA A 218 -0.09 9.03 6.77
C ALA A 218 0.78 10.08 6.06
N VAL A 219 2.09 10.10 6.32
CA VAL A 219 3.06 10.97 5.63
C VAL A 219 3.04 10.71 4.13
N SER A 220 3.13 9.44 3.70
CA SER A 220 3.07 9.08 2.28
C SER A 220 1.77 9.55 1.63
N SER A 221 0.62 9.34 2.29
CA SER A 221 -0.69 9.81 1.84
C SER A 221 -0.71 11.34 1.66
N ILE A 222 -0.24 12.10 2.65
CA ILE A 222 -0.17 13.56 2.58
C ILE A 222 0.74 14.02 1.44
N MET A 223 1.89 13.37 1.24
CA MET A 223 2.83 13.72 0.17
C MET A 223 2.25 13.44 -1.22
N PHE A 224 1.58 12.30 -1.42
CA PHE A 224 0.89 12.00 -2.68
C PHE A 224 -0.33 12.91 -2.89
N ALA A 225 -1.05 13.29 -1.83
CA ALA A 225 -2.12 14.28 -1.89
C ALA A 225 -1.58 15.65 -2.30
N LYS A 226 -0.46 16.12 -1.71
CA LYS A 226 0.22 17.34 -2.11
C LYS A 226 0.60 17.30 -3.59
N ARG A 227 1.17 16.18 -4.06
CA ARG A 227 1.49 16.00 -5.49
C ARG A 227 0.24 16.06 -6.38
N TYR A 228 -0.88 15.50 -5.94
CA TYR A 228 -2.16 15.58 -6.64
C TYR A 228 -2.66 17.03 -6.74
N PHE A 229 -2.73 17.75 -5.61
CA PHE A 229 -3.27 19.12 -5.56
C PHE A 229 -2.35 20.16 -6.21
N SER A 230 -1.03 19.95 -6.20
CA SER A 230 -0.06 20.82 -6.89
C SER A 230 0.06 20.55 -8.39
N SER A 231 -0.46 19.44 -8.90
CA SER A 231 -0.42 19.13 -10.33
C SER A 231 -1.49 19.88 -11.10
N ARG A 232 -1.10 20.56 -12.20
CA ARG A 232 -2.04 21.24 -13.12
C ARG A 232 -3.12 20.32 -13.69
N SER A 233 -2.82 19.03 -13.85
CA SER A 233 -3.70 18.06 -14.53
C SER A 233 -4.42 17.07 -13.59
N ARG A 234 -4.39 17.29 -12.25
CA ARG A 234 -5.11 16.50 -11.21
C ARG A 234 -5.38 15.03 -11.60
N SER A 235 -4.34 14.20 -11.55
CA SER A 235 -4.43 12.78 -11.94
C SER A 235 -5.42 11.99 -11.08
N SER A 236 -6.41 11.35 -11.72
CA SER A 236 -7.36 10.47 -11.02
C SER A 236 -6.66 9.31 -10.29
N THR A 237 -5.62 8.74 -10.90
CA THR A 237 -4.80 7.68 -10.28
C THR A 237 -4.20 8.13 -8.96
N LEU A 238 -3.60 9.33 -8.91
CA LEU A 238 -3.00 9.85 -7.68
C LEU A 238 -4.04 10.08 -6.59
N TYR A 239 -5.25 10.52 -6.96
CA TYR A 239 -6.34 10.75 -6.00
C TYR A 239 -6.74 9.47 -5.26
N TRP A 240 -7.07 8.42 -6.01
CA TRP A 240 -7.43 7.12 -5.44
C TRP A 240 -6.27 6.51 -4.65
N TYR A 241 -5.04 6.71 -5.13
CA TYR A 241 -3.84 6.16 -4.51
C TYR A 241 -3.55 6.80 -3.14
N PHE A 242 -3.61 8.14 -3.00
CA PHE A 242 -3.35 8.76 -1.70
C PHE A 242 -4.44 8.43 -0.68
N LEU A 243 -5.70 8.33 -1.11
CA LEU A 243 -6.81 7.92 -0.24
C LEU A 243 -6.64 6.47 0.24
N ALA A 244 -6.20 5.57 -0.64
CA ALA A 244 -5.90 4.19 -0.31
C ALA A 244 -4.78 4.08 0.76
N LEU A 245 -3.71 4.86 0.60
CA LEU A 245 -2.64 4.95 1.60
C LEU A 245 -3.16 5.51 2.93
N GLY A 246 -4.01 6.54 2.89
CA GLY A 246 -4.61 7.13 4.08
C GLY A 246 -5.48 6.11 4.84
N LEU A 247 -6.33 5.37 4.12
CA LEU A 247 -7.17 4.33 4.70
C LEU A 247 -6.35 3.18 5.27
N THR A 248 -5.26 2.81 4.61
CA THR A 248 -4.31 1.80 5.11
C THR A 248 -3.64 2.28 6.40
N GLY A 249 -3.17 3.54 6.43
CA GLY A 249 -2.55 4.14 7.61
C GLY A 249 -3.50 4.26 8.79
N VAL A 250 -4.73 4.76 8.59
CA VAL A 250 -5.76 4.84 9.64
C VAL A 250 -6.19 3.43 10.08
N GLY A 251 -6.29 2.48 9.17
CA GLY A 251 -6.60 1.09 9.50
C GLY A 251 -5.55 0.44 10.38
N LEU A 252 -4.26 0.68 10.12
CA LEU A 252 -3.16 0.23 10.97
C LEU A 252 -3.12 0.98 12.31
N ALA A 253 -3.46 2.26 12.32
CA ALA A 253 -3.63 3.03 13.57
C ALA A 253 -4.77 2.46 14.43
N ALA A 254 -5.87 2.01 13.83
CA ALA A 254 -6.93 1.34 14.58
C ALA A 254 -6.41 0.06 15.27
N VAL A 255 -5.63 -0.76 14.57
CA VAL A 255 -5.03 -1.99 15.14
C VAL A 255 -4.10 -1.69 16.32
N PHE A 256 -3.44 -0.54 16.34
CA PHE A 256 -2.66 -0.07 17.50
C PHE A 256 -3.53 0.04 18.76
N PHE A 257 -4.77 0.51 18.63
CA PHE A 257 -5.73 0.58 19.73
C PHE A 257 -6.49 -0.74 19.98
N GLY A 258 -6.26 -1.82 19.23
CA GLY A 258 -6.93 -3.10 19.49
C GLY A 258 -6.56 -3.69 20.86
N ARG A 259 -7.55 -4.24 21.56
CA ARG A 259 -7.42 -5.01 22.82
C ARG A 259 -7.04 -6.46 22.52
N ALA A 260 -7.63 -7.06 21.49
CA ALA A 260 -7.37 -8.43 21.06
C ALA A 260 -7.50 -8.56 19.53
N PRO A 261 -6.85 -9.56 18.90
CA PRO A 261 -7.15 -9.92 17.53
C PRO A 261 -8.65 -10.15 17.34
N GLY A 262 -9.25 -9.48 16.35
CA GLY A 262 -10.65 -9.65 15.95
C GLY A 262 -11.66 -9.00 16.87
N ASP A 263 -11.22 -8.14 17.78
CA ASP A 263 -12.13 -7.23 18.46
C ASP A 263 -12.75 -6.18 17.48
N PRO A 264 -13.76 -5.42 17.92
CA PRO A 264 -14.41 -4.44 17.04
C PRO A 264 -13.48 -3.34 16.50
N ILE A 265 -12.45 -2.95 17.25
CA ILE A 265 -11.46 -1.96 16.81
C ILE A 265 -10.58 -2.54 15.69
N SER A 266 -10.14 -3.79 15.86
CA SER A 266 -9.36 -4.54 14.88
C SER A 266 -10.13 -4.73 13.59
N TRP A 267 -11.41 -5.11 13.66
CA TRP A 267 -12.28 -5.21 12.48
C TRP A 267 -12.54 -3.87 11.79
N THR A 268 -12.71 -2.80 12.57
CA THR A 268 -12.82 -1.44 12.03
C THR A 268 -11.55 -1.07 11.23
N GLY A 269 -10.38 -1.38 11.79
CA GLY A 269 -9.09 -1.19 11.13
C GLY A 269 -8.91 -2.01 9.86
N ARG A 270 -9.21 -3.32 9.92
CA ARG A 270 -9.16 -4.23 8.77
C ARG A 270 -10.11 -3.79 7.66
N THR A 271 -11.32 -3.38 8.01
CA THR A 271 -12.30 -2.86 7.03
C THR A 271 -11.79 -1.61 6.33
N ALA A 272 -11.15 -0.70 7.06
CA ALA A 272 -10.50 0.47 6.46
C ALA A 272 -9.40 0.07 5.48
N MET A 273 -8.53 -0.89 5.85
CA MET A 273 -7.49 -1.41 4.96
C MET A 273 -8.08 -2.10 3.71
N PHE A 274 -9.15 -2.88 3.86
CA PHE A 274 -9.82 -3.53 2.73
C PHE A 274 -10.43 -2.52 1.76
N LEU A 275 -11.06 -1.47 2.28
CA LEU A 275 -11.55 -0.36 1.48
C LEU A 275 -10.39 0.41 0.80
N GLY A 276 -9.26 0.56 1.49
CA GLY A 276 -8.01 1.04 0.89
C GLY A 276 -7.58 0.19 -0.30
N GLY A 277 -7.67 -1.13 -0.19
CA GLY A 277 -7.48 -2.07 -1.30
C GLY A 277 -8.40 -1.81 -2.50
N VAL A 278 -9.69 -1.56 -2.25
CA VAL A 278 -10.64 -1.18 -3.32
C VAL A 278 -10.22 0.13 -3.99
N TYR A 279 -9.71 1.10 -3.22
CA TYR A 279 -9.23 2.37 -3.77
C TYR A 279 -7.95 2.18 -4.56
N PHE A 280 -7.06 1.27 -4.17
CA PHE A 280 -5.92 0.87 -5.00
C PHE A 280 -6.38 0.26 -6.33
N LEU A 281 -7.39 -0.61 -6.35
CA LEU A 281 -7.95 -1.13 -7.61
C LEU A 281 -8.52 -0.02 -8.49
N LYS A 282 -9.19 0.97 -7.91
CA LYS A 282 -9.65 2.14 -8.67
C LYS A 282 -8.48 2.94 -9.25
N ALA A 283 -7.41 3.16 -8.48
CA ALA A 283 -6.19 3.82 -8.97
C ALA A 283 -5.55 3.04 -10.13
N VAL A 284 -5.50 1.72 -10.01
CA VAL A 284 -5.01 0.79 -11.04
C VAL A 284 -5.86 0.89 -12.31
N HIS A 285 -7.18 0.85 -12.17
CA HIS A 285 -8.13 1.00 -13.28
C HIS A 285 -7.98 2.32 -14.03
N THR A 286 -7.86 3.44 -13.30
CA THR A 286 -7.66 4.76 -13.91
C THR A 286 -6.30 4.88 -14.59
N ALA A 287 -5.27 4.21 -14.06
CA ALA A 287 -3.97 4.13 -14.70
C ALA A 287 -4.02 3.35 -16.02
N PHE A 288 -4.72 2.22 -16.08
CA PHE A 288 -4.91 1.47 -17.34
C PHE A 288 -5.68 2.26 -18.40
N LYS A 289 -6.75 2.97 -18.01
CA LYS A 289 -7.49 3.84 -18.94
C LYS A 289 -6.59 4.92 -19.55
N GLY A 290 -5.69 5.49 -18.76
CA GLY A 290 -4.71 6.46 -19.27
C GLY A 290 -3.62 5.85 -20.16
N MET A 291 -3.37 4.54 -20.09
CA MET A 291 -2.41 3.84 -20.96
C MET A 291 -3.02 3.38 -22.28
N GLY A 292 -4.33 3.11 -22.34
CA GLY A 292 -5.02 2.57 -23.52
C GLY A 292 -5.65 3.61 -24.45
N SER A 293 -5.55 4.90 -24.14
CA SER A 293 -6.09 6.00 -24.96
C SER A 293 -5.08 6.55 -26.00
N HIS A 294 -4.20 5.69 -26.51
CA HIS A 294 -3.18 6.04 -27.50
C HIS A 294 -3.16 5.02 -28.64
#